data_AF-A0A7X6WWL7-F1
#
_entry.id   AF-A0A7X6WWL7-F1
#
_cell.length_a   1.000
_cell.length_b   1.000
_cell.length_c   1.000
_cell.angle_alpha   90.00
_cell.angle_beta   90.00
_cell.angle_gamma   90.00
#
_symmetry.space_group_name_H-M   'P 1'
#
loop_
_entity.id
_entity.type
_entity.pdbx_description
1 polymer ?
#
loop_
_entity_poly.entity_id
_entity_poly.type
_entity_poly.pdbx_seq_one_letter_code
_entity_poly.pdbx_strand_id
1 'polypeptide(L)'
;MFFEWMAEPSAWAGLLTLVVLEIVLGIDNLIFIAILVDKLPPHQRDRARVLGLSLALIMRLALLSIISWLVTLTEPWFTIGPLAFSQRDVILIVGGLFLLLKGTVELHERVEGKAEHSSGSRLHAGFGVIVLQIVVLDAVFSLDAVITAVGMVDHLSIMMIAVTIAIMLMLVASKPLTRFVNTHPTVVILCLCFLLTIGFTLIVEGFGIAVPKGYLYAAIAFSVLIETLNQLARRNIRRQAASRPLRERTAEGVMRMLGMGPPSEGDEALAAATVGAALPAQVFEDEERYMVSGVLTLADRSIHSVMTPRTEVSWLNLDDPAQVQREAVLGSPHSFFPVCRGRLDDIVGIGRAKDIVADLAEHGRIRVARLREPVIVHESISMLNLMETLKRARGQLAMVTDEFGAIEGLVTPMDMFEAIAGEFPDEDELPDIEELGPGRWRVDGGADLLHLELVLKTGGLVDENEDYT
;
A
#
# COMPACT_ATOMS: atom_id res chain seq x y z
N MET A 1 43.76 44.74 2.48
CA MET A 1 43.80 43.68 1.46
C MET A 1 42.87 42.47 1.65
N PHE A 2 42.23 42.18 2.78
CA PHE A 2 41.26 41.04 2.84
C PHE A 2 39.84 41.36 2.32
N PHE A 3 39.48 42.63 2.20
CA PHE A 3 38.11 43.06 1.89
C PHE A 3 38.03 44.17 0.83
N GLU A 4 39.07 44.33 0.01
CA GLU A 4 39.06 45.33 -1.08
C GLU A 4 37.95 45.08 -2.11
N TRP A 5 37.55 43.81 -2.28
CA TRP A 5 36.44 43.41 -3.12
C TRP A 5 35.07 43.94 -2.65
N MET A 6 34.89 44.36 -1.39
CA MET A 6 33.58 44.81 -0.88
C MET A 6 33.07 46.08 -1.59
N ALA A 7 33.96 46.87 -2.19
CA ALA A 7 33.62 48.07 -2.95
C ALA A 7 33.20 47.76 -4.40
N GLU A 8 33.40 46.53 -4.88
CA GLU A 8 33.11 46.13 -6.25
C GLU A 8 31.75 45.40 -6.36
N PRO A 9 30.79 45.93 -7.15
CA PRO A 9 29.50 45.27 -7.34
C PRO A 9 29.58 43.86 -7.96
N SER A 10 30.60 43.60 -8.78
CA SER A 10 30.89 42.30 -9.38
C SER A 10 31.19 41.22 -8.35
N ALA A 11 31.92 41.58 -7.29
CA ALA A 11 32.30 40.64 -6.23
C ALA A 11 31.09 40.18 -5.40
N TRP A 12 30.11 41.07 -5.17
CA TRP A 12 28.84 40.72 -4.55
C TRP A 12 27.98 39.80 -5.43
N ALA A 13 27.97 40.02 -6.75
CA ALA A 13 27.30 39.12 -7.69
C ALA A 13 27.95 37.73 -7.73
N GLY A 14 29.29 37.67 -7.68
CA GLY A 14 30.05 36.42 -7.56
C GLY A 14 29.76 35.69 -6.24
N LEU A 15 29.76 36.41 -5.11
CA LEU A 15 29.37 35.87 -3.81
C LEU A 15 27.96 35.26 -3.85
N LEU A 16 26.99 36.00 -4.38
CA LEU A 16 25.61 35.54 -4.49
C LEU A 16 25.49 34.28 -5.35
N THR A 17 26.16 34.29 -6.51
CA THR A 17 26.16 33.14 -7.44
C THR A 17 26.76 31.90 -6.78
N LEU A 18 27.89 32.05 -6.07
CA LEU A 18 28.50 30.98 -5.30
C LEU A 18 27.57 30.46 -4.21
N VAL A 19 26.94 31.34 -3.42
CA VAL A 19 25.99 30.93 -2.38
C VAL A 19 24.83 30.14 -2.99
N VAL A 20 24.27 30.58 -4.12
CA VAL A 20 23.16 29.88 -4.80
C VAL A 20 23.62 28.52 -5.30
N LEU A 21 24.76 28.44 -6.00
CA LEU A 21 25.30 27.19 -6.51
C LEU A 21 25.58 26.21 -5.37
N GLU A 22 26.16 26.71 -4.28
CA GLU A 22 26.47 25.92 -3.09
C GLU A 22 25.23 25.39 -2.39
N ILE A 23 24.15 26.17 -2.33
CA ILE A 23 22.87 25.71 -1.79
C ILE A 23 22.28 24.63 -2.70
N VAL A 24 22.25 24.85 -4.02
CA VAL A 24 21.68 23.89 -4.98
C VAL A 24 22.42 22.55 -4.91
N LEU A 25 23.75 22.56 -4.95
CA LEU A 25 24.58 21.35 -4.84
C LEU A 25 24.54 20.75 -3.42
N GLY A 26 24.34 21.58 -2.39
CA GLY A 26 24.28 21.16 -0.99
C GLY A 26 22.97 20.47 -0.57
N ILE A 27 21.90 20.60 -1.36
CA ILE A 27 20.62 19.93 -1.07
C ILE A 27 20.79 18.41 -1.05
N ASP A 28 21.51 17.84 -2.02
CA ASP A 28 21.71 16.39 -2.11
C ASP A 28 22.49 15.85 -0.90
N ASN A 29 23.51 16.58 -0.46
CA ASN A 29 24.27 16.27 0.76
C ASN A 29 23.38 16.32 2.01
N LEU A 30 22.48 17.31 2.09
CA LEU A 30 21.56 17.45 3.22
C LEU A 30 20.54 16.30 3.28
N ILE A 31 20.07 15.82 2.13
CA ILE A 31 19.18 14.67 2.03
C ILE A 31 19.91 13.41 2.48
N PHE A 32 21.17 13.24 2.11
CA PHE A 32 21.96 12.12 2.57
C PHE A 32 22.18 12.14 4.10
N ILE A 33 22.47 13.31 4.67
CA ILE A 33 22.52 13.49 6.13
C ILE A 33 21.20 13.09 6.77
N ALA A 34 20.06 13.49 6.19
CA ALA A 34 18.75 13.10 6.69
C ALA A 34 18.55 11.57 6.68
N ILE A 35 18.96 10.89 5.61
CA ILE A 35 18.88 9.43 5.47
C ILE A 35 19.72 8.71 6.54
N LEU A 36 20.99 9.09 6.71
CA LEU A 36 21.86 8.45 7.70
C LEU A 36 21.42 8.70 9.13
N VAL A 37 21.06 9.94 9.43
CA VAL A 37 20.62 10.32 10.78
C VAL A 37 19.33 9.59 11.15
N ASP A 38 18.49 9.21 10.20
CA ASP A 38 17.30 8.41 10.48
C ASP A 38 17.62 7.00 11.01
N LYS A 39 18.82 6.47 10.74
CA LYS A 39 19.32 5.20 11.31
C LYS A 39 19.73 5.33 12.80
N LEU A 40 19.79 6.55 13.36
CA LEU A 40 20.05 6.79 14.78
C LEU A 40 18.77 6.84 15.64
N PRO A 41 18.89 6.58 16.95
CA PRO A 41 17.81 6.81 17.89
C PRO A 41 17.33 8.27 17.86
N PRO A 42 16.02 8.55 18.03
CA PRO A 42 15.45 9.90 17.91
C PRO A 42 16.16 10.97 18.72
N HIS A 43 16.62 10.63 19.94
CA HIS A 43 17.31 11.55 20.85
C HIS A 43 18.71 11.97 20.39
N GLN A 44 19.34 11.24 19.45
CA GLN A 44 20.69 11.53 18.95
C GLN A 44 20.69 12.26 17.61
N ARG A 45 19.56 12.28 16.91
CA ARG A 45 19.47 12.75 15.52
C ARG A 45 19.89 14.20 15.35
N ASP A 46 19.37 15.08 16.21
CA ASP A 46 19.69 16.51 16.19
C ASP A 46 21.17 16.76 16.44
N ARG A 47 21.76 16.03 17.39
CA ARG A 47 23.18 16.14 17.72
C ARG A 47 24.06 15.65 16.57
N ALA A 48 23.75 14.49 15.99
CA ALA A 48 24.52 13.93 14.88
C ALA A 48 24.53 14.85 13.67
N ARG A 49 23.38 15.48 13.37
CA ARG A 49 23.24 16.42 12.27
C ARG A 49 24.01 17.72 12.48
N VAL A 50 23.87 18.36 13.64
CA VAL A 50 24.59 19.61 13.93
C VAL A 50 26.09 19.33 13.95
N LEU A 51 26.52 18.26 14.63
CA LEU A 51 27.92 17.88 14.70
C LEU A 51 28.48 17.53 13.31
N GLY A 52 27.74 16.76 12.52
CA GLY A 52 28.11 16.39 11.16
C GLY A 52 28.26 17.61 10.25
N LEU A 53 27.28 18.53 10.25
CA LEU A 53 27.32 19.76 9.45
C LEU A 53 28.41 20.74 9.92
N SER A 54 28.65 20.85 11.23
CA SER A 54 29.76 21.67 11.76
C SER A 54 31.12 21.09 11.36
N LEU A 55 31.27 19.76 11.42
CA LEU A 55 32.51 19.09 11.02
C LEU A 55 32.71 19.14 9.50
N ALA A 56 31.63 19.05 8.72
CA ALA A 56 31.61 19.28 7.28
C ALA A 56 32.10 20.69 6.92
N LEU A 57 31.62 21.75 7.60
CA LEU A 57 32.12 23.12 7.39
C LEU A 57 33.63 23.22 7.58
N ILE A 58 34.15 22.64 8.67
CA ILE A 58 35.58 22.64 8.95
C ILE A 58 36.34 21.94 7.82
N MET A 59 35.87 20.76 7.42
CA MET A 59 36.47 20.01 6.31
C MET A 59 36.42 20.79 5.01
N ARG A 60 35.34 21.49 4.72
CA ARG A 60 35.16 22.26 3.49
C ARG A 60 36.07 23.48 3.42
N LEU A 61 36.23 24.20 4.54
CA LEU A 61 37.18 25.30 4.65
C LEU A 61 38.63 24.80 4.56
N ALA A 62 38.92 23.63 5.13
CA ALA A 62 40.23 22.99 5.00
C ALA A 62 40.50 22.60 3.54
N LEU A 63 39.54 21.94 2.86
CA LEU A 63 39.64 21.59 1.45
C LEU A 63 39.81 22.81 0.55
N LEU A 64 39.07 23.91 0.78
CA LEU A 64 39.24 25.17 0.04
C LEU A 64 40.65 25.75 0.21
N SER A 65 41.16 25.75 1.44
CA SER A 65 42.50 26.27 1.74
C SER A 65 43.59 25.39 1.11
N ILE A 66 43.41 24.06 1.14
CA ILE A 66 44.30 23.10 0.51
C ILE A 66 44.21 23.20 -1.02
N ILE A 67 43.02 23.39 -1.60
CA ILE A 67 42.82 23.46 -3.05
C ILE A 67 43.42 24.72 -3.65
N SER A 68 43.41 25.84 -2.95
CA SER A 68 44.17 27.03 -3.39
C SER A 68 45.67 26.73 -3.58
N TRP A 69 46.19 25.70 -2.90
CA TRP A 69 47.53 25.16 -3.13
C TRP A 69 47.52 23.98 -4.12
N LEU A 70 46.48 23.12 -4.10
CA LEU A 70 46.33 21.90 -4.92
C LEU A 70 46.01 22.17 -6.40
N VAL A 71 45.51 23.34 -6.79
CA VAL A 71 45.35 23.71 -8.22
C VAL A 71 46.71 23.66 -8.96
N THR A 72 47.82 23.75 -8.23
CA THR A 72 49.17 23.53 -8.77
C THR A 72 49.54 22.06 -8.97
N LEU A 73 48.80 21.10 -8.41
CA LEU A 73 49.00 19.64 -8.50
C LEU A 73 48.20 18.99 -9.65
N THR A 74 47.98 19.72 -10.74
CA THR A 74 47.44 19.17 -12.00
C THR A 74 48.47 18.32 -12.77
N GLU A 75 49.69 18.20 -12.24
CA GLU A 75 50.72 17.34 -12.81
C GLU A 75 50.38 15.85 -12.66
N PRO A 76 50.65 15.02 -13.69
CA PRO A 76 50.34 13.60 -13.68
C PRO A 76 51.16 12.87 -12.61
N TRP A 77 50.47 12.19 -11.71
CA TRP A 77 51.06 11.51 -10.55
C TRP A 77 51.63 10.14 -10.92
N PHE A 78 50.96 9.43 -11.83
CA PHE A 78 51.43 8.20 -12.45
C PHE A 78 50.71 7.96 -13.78
N THR A 79 51.33 7.18 -14.67
CA THR A 79 50.76 6.81 -15.98
C THR A 79 50.53 5.30 -16.03
N ILE A 80 49.34 4.89 -16.48
CA ILE A 80 49.03 3.49 -16.78
C ILE A 80 48.62 3.45 -18.26
N GLY A 81 49.54 3.06 -19.13
CA GLY A 81 49.31 3.08 -20.58
C GLY A 81 49.09 4.51 -21.10
N PRO A 82 48.04 4.79 -21.90
CA PRO A 82 47.75 6.13 -22.41
C PRO A 82 47.04 7.05 -21.40
N LEU A 83 46.64 6.54 -20.24
CA LEU A 83 45.92 7.29 -19.21
C LEU A 83 46.91 7.80 -18.16
N ALA A 84 46.96 9.13 -18.01
CA ALA A 84 47.71 9.80 -16.95
C ALA A 84 46.74 10.19 -15.84
N PHE A 85 47.02 9.77 -14.61
CA PHE A 85 46.15 10.04 -13.47
C PHE A 85 46.78 11.11 -12.57
N SER A 86 46.06 12.19 -12.34
CA SER A 86 46.40 13.16 -11.29
C SER A 86 45.87 12.71 -9.93
N GLN A 87 46.35 13.33 -8.85
CA GLN A 87 45.82 13.10 -7.49
C GLN A 87 44.30 13.38 -7.42
N ARG A 88 43.84 14.42 -8.14
CA ARG A 88 42.42 14.76 -8.26
C ARG A 88 41.63 13.60 -8.86
N ASP A 89 42.11 13.03 -9.96
CA ASP A 89 41.40 11.99 -10.71
C ASP A 89 41.22 10.71 -9.87
N VAL A 90 42.24 10.36 -9.06
CA VAL A 90 42.13 9.26 -8.10
C VAL A 90 41.04 9.53 -7.05
N ILE A 91 40.98 10.73 -6.50
CA ILE A 91 39.96 11.09 -5.50
C ILE A 91 38.55 11.04 -6.12
N LEU A 92 38.38 11.52 -7.36
CA LEU A 92 37.10 11.46 -8.08
C LEU A 92 36.65 10.02 -8.32
N ILE A 93 37.55 9.13 -8.76
CA ILE A 93 37.24 7.71 -8.97
C ILE A 93 36.86 7.02 -7.66
N VAL A 94 37.66 7.19 -6.60
CA VAL A 94 37.41 6.57 -5.30
C VAL A 94 36.11 7.09 -4.69
N GLY A 95 35.89 8.41 -4.74
CA GLY A 95 34.67 9.04 -4.26
C GLY A 95 33.43 8.59 -5.05
N GLY A 96 33.52 8.57 -6.37
CA GLY A 96 32.43 8.10 -7.23
C GLY A 96 32.09 6.62 -7.01
N LEU A 97 33.11 5.75 -6.86
CA LEU A 97 32.89 4.34 -6.52
C LEU A 97 32.24 4.17 -5.15
N PHE A 98 32.70 4.94 -4.16
CA PHE A 98 32.10 4.95 -2.82
C PHE A 98 30.62 5.37 -2.88
N LEU A 99 30.29 6.41 -3.66
CA LEU A 99 28.92 6.86 -3.88
C LEU A 99 28.07 5.80 -4.57
N LEU A 100 28.58 5.14 -5.63
CA LEU A 100 27.84 4.08 -6.31
C LEU A 100 27.53 2.93 -5.36
N LEU A 101 28.54 2.43 -4.65
CA LEU A 101 28.35 1.32 -3.71
C LEU A 101 27.35 1.69 -2.60
N LYS A 102 27.50 2.86 -1.97
CA LYS A 102 26.59 3.30 -0.91
C LYS A 102 25.19 3.61 -1.43
N GLY A 103 25.08 4.27 -2.58
CA GLY A 103 23.81 4.58 -3.22
C GLY A 103 23.04 3.32 -3.60
N THR A 104 23.71 2.31 -4.15
CA THR A 104 23.06 1.04 -4.52
C THR A 104 22.58 0.27 -3.29
N VAL A 105 23.41 0.18 -2.24
CA VAL A 105 23.01 -0.49 -0.99
C VAL A 105 21.82 0.21 -0.34
N GLU A 106 21.86 1.55 -0.22
CA GLU A 106 20.76 2.31 0.38
C GLU A 106 19.48 2.27 -0.47
N LEU A 107 19.61 2.29 -1.81
CA LEU A 107 18.48 2.14 -2.72
C LEU A 107 17.85 0.75 -2.61
N HIS A 108 18.67 -0.30 -2.55
CA HIS A 108 18.21 -1.69 -2.39
C HIS A 108 17.49 -1.88 -1.05
N GLU A 109 18.07 -1.45 0.07
CA GLU A 109 17.43 -1.48 1.41
C GLU A 109 16.05 -0.79 1.42
N ARG A 110 15.86 0.25 0.60
CA ARG A 110 14.59 0.99 0.51
C ARG A 110 13.57 0.38 -0.45
N VAL A 111 14.03 -0.22 -1.54
CA VAL A 111 13.16 -0.81 -2.58
C VAL A 111 12.64 -2.18 -2.16
N GLU A 112 13.44 -2.98 -1.46
CA GLU A 112 13.06 -4.33 -1.04
C GLU A 112 12.01 -4.34 0.07
N GLY A 113 11.64 -3.15 0.58
CA GLY A 113 10.74 -2.98 1.70
C GLY A 113 11.40 -3.41 3.00
N LYS A 114 10.94 -2.87 4.12
CA LYS A 114 11.28 -3.41 5.44
C LYS A 114 10.60 -4.78 5.59
N ALA A 115 11.13 -5.81 4.93
CA ALA A 115 10.81 -7.20 5.20
C ALA A 115 11.58 -7.66 6.45
N GLU A 116 11.46 -6.93 7.56
CA GLU A 116 11.76 -7.41 8.91
C GLU A 116 10.95 -6.60 9.93
N HIS A 117 9.71 -7.02 10.13
CA HIS A 117 9.17 -7.09 11.49
C HIS A 117 9.79 -8.32 12.16
N SER A 118 11.08 -8.22 12.53
CA SER A 118 11.70 -9.15 13.46
C SER A 118 11.78 -8.48 14.83
N SER A 119 11.20 -9.15 15.82
CA SER A 119 11.17 -8.81 17.24
C SER A 119 12.56 -8.92 17.88
N GLY A 120 13.52 -8.14 17.40
CA GLY A 120 14.89 -8.12 17.90
C GLY A 120 15.41 -6.69 17.91
N SER A 121 16.09 -6.30 19.00
CA SER A 121 16.64 -4.96 19.19
C SER A 121 17.24 -4.42 17.90
N ARG A 122 16.67 -3.34 17.33
CA ARG A 122 17.30 -2.61 16.23
C ARG A 122 18.72 -2.28 16.68
N LEU A 123 19.73 -2.95 16.11
CA LEU A 123 21.11 -2.53 16.28
C LEU A 123 21.21 -1.16 15.60
N HIS A 124 20.96 -0.12 16.38
CA HIS A 124 21.14 1.24 15.93
C HIS A 124 22.63 1.39 15.61
N ALA A 125 22.93 1.89 14.42
CA ALA A 125 24.31 2.14 14.03
C ALA A 125 24.98 3.07 15.06
N GLY A 126 26.28 2.84 15.31
CA GLY A 126 27.03 3.65 16.27
C GLY A 126 27.07 5.12 15.86
N PHE A 127 26.77 6.02 16.79
CA PHE A 127 26.77 7.48 16.59
C PHE A 127 28.00 7.99 15.82
N GLY A 128 29.20 7.56 16.23
CA GLY A 128 30.45 7.97 15.60
C GLY A 128 30.60 7.48 14.15
N VAL A 129 30.08 6.29 13.82
CA VAL A 129 30.12 5.75 12.45
C VAL A 129 29.27 6.62 11.52
N ILE A 130 28.09 7.04 11.98
CA ILE A 130 27.20 7.90 11.17
C ILE A 130 27.81 9.29 10.98
N VAL A 131 28.35 9.89 12.04
CA VAL A 131 29.01 11.20 11.92
C VAL A 131 30.22 11.11 10.97
N LEU A 132 31.02 10.05 11.06
CA LEU A 132 32.14 9.83 10.14
C LEU A 132 31.66 9.67 8.68
N GLN A 133 30.60 8.90 8.44
CA GLN A 133 30.04 8.72 7.10
C GLN A 133 29.53 10.04 6.50
N ILE A 134 28.88 10.89 7.32
CA ILE A 134 28.45 12.24 6.90
C ILE A 134 29.65 13.04 6.40
N VAL A 135 30.74 13.06 7.18
CA VAL A 135 31.94 13.83 6.85
C VAL A 135 32.64 13.31 5.60
N VAL A 136 32.76 11.98 5.46
CA VAL A 136 33.39 11.36 4.29
C VAL A 136 32.58 11.68 3.03
N LEU A 137 31.25 11.63 3.10
CA LEU A 137 30.40 11.95 1.96
C LEU A 137 30.39 13.41 1.59
N ASP A 138 30.34 14.28 2.58
CA ASP A 138 30.49 15.72 2.37
C ASP A 138 31.84 16.04 1.71
N ALA A 139 32.93 15.38 2.12
CA ALA A 139 34.24 15.56 1.50
C ALA A 139 34.25 15.13 0.02
N VAL A 140 33.59 14.02 -0.33
CA VAL A 140 33.48 13.54 -1.72
C VAL A 140 32.66 14.51 -2.57
N PHE A 141 31.48 14.93 -2.08
CA PHE A 141 30.61 15.85 -2.82
C PHE A 141 31.18 17.27 -2.91
N SER A 142 31.84 17.74 -1.85
CA SER A 142 32.39 19.09 -1.80
C SER A 142 33.57 19.27 -2.75
N LEU A 143 34.23 18.21 -3.21
CA LEU A 143 35.36 18.33 -4.13
C LEU A 143 34.95 18.97 -5.47
N ASP A 144 33.87 18.50 -6.12
CA ASP A 144 33.40 19.08 -7.39
C ASP A 144 32.85 20.50 -7.21
N ALA A 145 32.13 20.74 -6.10
CA ALA A 145 31.62 22.06 -5.74
C ALA A 145 32.76 23.07 -5.55
N VAL A 146 33.83 22.69 -4.83
CA VAL A 146 35.00 23.54 -4.62
C VAL A 146 35.76 23.78 -5.92
N ILE A 147 35.95 22.77 -6.77
CA ILE A 147 36.59 22.94 -8.09
C ILE A 147 35.80 23.93 -8.94
N THR A 148 34.47 23.81 -8.94
CA THR A 148 33.58 24.73 -9.68
C THR A 148 33.66 26.16 -9.10
N ALA A 149 33.75 26.30 -7.78
CA ALA A 149 33.87 27.60 -7.11
C ALA A 149 35.19 28.32 -7.45
N VAL A 150 36.30 27.59 -7.42
CA VAL A 150 37.64 28.11 -7.75
C VAL A 150 37.72 28.53 -9.21
N GLY A 151 36.97 27.87 -10.11
CA GLY A 151 36.87 28.28 -11.51
C GLY A 151 36.00 29.51 -11.78
N MET A 152 35.26 30.01 -10.78
CA MET A 152 34.25 31.07 -10.95
C MET A 152 34.64 32.40 -10.30
N VAL A 153 35.37 32.39 -9.17
CA VAL A 153 35.73 33.59 -8.41
C VAL A 153 37.16 33.54 -7.94
N ASP A 154 37.93 34.59 -8.23
CA ASP A 154 39.38 34.65 -7.97
C ASP A 154 39.74 34.85 -6.49
N HIS A 155 38.81 35.34 -5.67
CA HIS A 155 39.07 35.67 -4.26
C HIS A 155 38.66 34.54 -3.31
N LEU A 156 39.66 33.90 -2.68
CA LEU A 156 39.46 32.87 -1.65
C LEU A 156 38.56 33.32 -0.50
N SER A 157 38.64 34.59 -0.08
CA SER A 157 37.78 35.15 0.96
C SER A 157 36.29 35.12 0.58
N ILE A 158 35.95 35.36 -0.69
CA ILE A 158 34.57 35.32 -1.18
C ILE A 158 34.03 33.89 -1.13
N MET A 159 34.84 32.92 -1.58
CA MET A 159 34.47 31.50 -1.52
C MET A 159 34.25 31.02 -0.08
N MET A 160 35.14 31.37 0.86
CA MET A 160 35.00 30.99 2.27
C MET A 160 33.75 31.61 2.90
N ILE A 161 33.44 32.88 2.61
CA ILE A 161 32.22 33.54 3.08
C ILE A 161 30.99 32.85 2.48
N ALA A 162 31.00 32.54 1.18
CA ALA A 162 29.90 31.86 0.50
C ALA A 162 29.60 30.50 1.14
N VAL A 163 30.63 29.67 1.35
CA VAL A 163 30.50 28.34 1.97
C VAL A 163 29.99 28.46 3.40
N THR A 164 30.48 29.42 4.17
CA THR A 164 30.04 29.63 5.55
C THR A 164 28.56 30.03 5.60
N ILE A 165 28.14 30.96 4.73
CA ILE A 165 26.74 31.37 4.60
C ILE A 165 25.87 30.17 4.19
N ALA A 166 26.28 29.44 3.15
CA ALA A 166 25.54 28.29 2.65
C ALA A 166 25.35 27.22 3.73
N ILE A 167 26.40 26.85 4.48
CA ILE A 167 26.29 25.86 5.55
C ILE A 167 25.43 26.36 6.72
N MET A 168 25.49 27.65 7.07
CA MET A 168 24.59 28.21 8.07
C MET A 168 23.12 28.13 7.64
N LEU A 169 22.82 28.44 6.37
CA LEU A 169 21.46 28.24 5.83
C LEU A 169 21.06 26.76 5.83
N MET A 170 21.96 25.86 5.45
CA MET A 170 21.71 24.41 5.47
C MET A 170 21.46 23.90 6.88
N LEU A 171 22.19 24.37 7.90
CA LEU A 171 21.95 24.02 9.31
C LEU A 171 20.52 24.37 9.72
N VAL A 172 20.03 25.55 9.36
CA VAL A 172 18.66 25.98 9.64
C VAL A 172 17.64 25.15 8.85
N ALA A 173 17.90 24.90 7.56
CA ALA A 173 17.04 24.11 6.68
C ALA A 173 17.05 22.60 6.98
N SER A 174 18.08 22.11 7.67
CA SER A 174 18.30 20.69 7.92
C SER A 174 17.17 20.02 8.71
N LYS A 175 16.61 20.74 9.71
CA LYS A 175 15.48 20.28 10.53
C LYS A 175 14.20 20.02 9.73
N PRO A 176 13.65 21.01 9.02
CA PRO A 176 12.48 20.80 8.19
C PRO A 176 12.76 19.81 7.05
N LEU A 177 13.95 19.81 6.45
CA LEU A 177 14.25 18.91 5.35
C LEU A 177 14.27 17.44 5.80
N THR A 178 14.88 17.11 6.95
CA THR A 178 14.84 15.72 7.46
C THR A 178 13.41 15.25 7.70
N ARG A 179 12.52 16.11 8.24
CA ARG A 179 11.11 15.76 8.41
C ARG A 179 10.40 15.55 7.06
N PHE A 180 10.72 16.39 6.08
CA PHE A 180 10.16 16.28 4.73
C PHE A 180 10.61 14.98 4.02
N VAL A 181 11.90 14.66 4.07
CA VAL A 181 12.49 13.43 3.53
C VAL A 181 11.84 12.19 4.17
N ASN A 182 11.65 12.20 5.49
CA ASN A 182 11.03 11.09 6.21
C ASN A 182 9.53 10.91 5.89
N THR A 183 8.85 11.96 5.45
CA THR A 183 7.42 11.91 5.09
C THR A 183 7.18 11.60 3.62
N HIS A 184 8.19 11.76 2.76
CA HIS A 184 8.07 11.57 1.30
C HIS A 184 9.12 10.56 0.78
N PRO A 185 8.87 9.24 0.89
CA PRO A 185 9.80 8.20 0.45
C PRO A 185 10.22 8.29 -1.03
N THR A 186 9.31 8.76 -1.90
CA THR A 186 9.57 8.91 -3.35
C THR A 186 10.67 9.93 -3.63
N VAL A 187 10.70 11.04 -2.89
CA VAL A 187 11.78 12.04 -2.99
C VAL A 187 13.12 11.42 -2.61
N VAL A 188 13.12 10.53 -1.61
CA VAL A 188 14.36 9.89 -1.17
C VAL A 188 14.94 8.96 -2.23
N ILE A 189 14.09 8.16 -2.87
CA ILE A 189 14.48 7.30 -3.99
C ILE A 189 15.04 8.14 -5.13
N LEU A 190 14.37 9.25 -5.45
CA LEU A 190 14.83 10.18 -6.49
C LEU A 190 16.24 10.72 -6.19
N CYS A 191 16.49 11.15 -4.96
CA CYS A 191 17.80 11.65 -4.55
C CYS A 191 18.88 10.58 -4.54
N LEU A 192 18.56 9.34 -4.20
CA LEU A 192 19.50 8.22 -4.32
C LEU A 192 19.86 7.94 -5.78
N CYS A 193 18.90 8.06 -6.70
CA CYS A 193 19.18 7.97 -8.13
C CYS A 193 20.09 9.12 -8.63
N PHE A 194 19.91 10.34 -8.13
CA PHE A 194 20.81 11.46 -8.44
C PHE A 194 22.21 11.22 -7.89
N LEU A 195 22.31 10.73 -6.65
CA LEU A 195 23.59 10.36 -6.04
C LEU A 195 24.33 9.31 -6.88
N LEU A 196 23.62 8.29 -7.39
CA LEU A 196 24.21 7.30 -8.30
C LEU A 196 24.67 7.93 -9.62
N THR A 197 23.89 8.86 -10.17
CA THR A 197 24.23 9.56 -11.42
C THR A 197 25.46 10.45 -11.24
N ILE A 198 25.54 11.18 -10.13
CA ILE A 198 26.71 11.99 -9.75
C ILE A 198 27.92 11.07 -9.51
N GLY A 199 27.75 9.99 -8.75
CA GLY A 199 28.81 9.01 -8.49
C GLY A 199 29.38 8.41 -9.78
N PHE A 200 28.52 8.05 -10.72
CA PHE A 200 28.92 7.60 -12.06
C PHE A 200 29.69 8.69 -12.81
N THR A 201 29.21 9.94 -12.77
CA THR A 201 29.85 11.08 -13.44
C THR A 201 31.26 11.32 -12.89
N LEU A 202 31.45 11.29 -11.58
CA LEU A 202 32.78 11.48 -10.96
C LEU A 202 33.78 10.40 -11.40
N ILE A 203 33.32 9.15 -11.58
CA ILE A 203 34.17 8.08 -12.11
C ILE A 203 34.56 8.40 -13.56
N VAL A 204 33.59 8.77 -14.39
CA VAL A 204 33.81 9.08 -15.82
C VAL A 204 34.77 10.26 -15.97
N GLU A 205 34.58 11.33 -15.19
CA GLU A 205 35.47 12.49 -15.17
C GLU A 205 36.87 12.15 -14.63
N GLY A 206 36.95 11.26 -13.64
CA GLY A 206 38.23 10.75 -13.13
C GLY A 206 39.01 9.89 -14.14
N PHE A 207 38.35 9.33 -15.15
CA PHE A 207 39.03 8.73 -16.31
C PHE A 207 39.41 9.75 -17.40
N GLY A 208 39.21 11.04 -17.14
CA GLY A 208 39.52 12.12 -18.07
C GLY A 208 38.44 12.38 -19.13
N ILE A 209 37.26 11.75 -19.01
CA ILE A 209 36.14 11.95 -19.92
C ILE A 209 35.23 13.04 -19.32
N ALA A 210 35.28 14.24 -19.89
CA ALA A 210 34.44 15.34 -19.43
C ALA A 210 32.97 15.09 -19.77
N VAL A 211 32.12 14.99 -18.74
CA VAL A 211 30.67 14.88 -18.91
C VAL A 211 30.06 16.29 -18.94
N PRO A 212 29.29 16.67 -19.98
CA PRO A 212 28.68 17.99 -19.99
C PRO A 212 27.63 18.12 -18.86
N LYS A 213 27.94 18.93 -17.85
CA LYS A 213 27.09 19.13 -16.65
C LYS A 213 25.65 19.55 -16.98
N GLY A 214 25.43 20.18 -18.14
CA GLY A 214 24.10 20.53 -18.62
C GLY A 214 23.14 19.34 -18.79
N TYR A 215 23.64 18.17 -19.23
CA TYR A 215 22.81 16.97 -19.34
C TYR A 215 22.39 16.42 -17.98
N LEU A 216 23.30 16.49 -16.99
CA LEU A 216 23.00 16.09 -15.61
C LEU A 216 21.93 17.00 -15.00
N TYR A 217 22.12 18.31 -15.10
CA TYR A 217 21.15 19.27 -14.57
C TYR A 217 19.79 19.18 -15.29
N ALA A 218 19.77 18.92 -16.60
CA ALA A 218 18.53 18.70 -17.34
C ALA A 218 17.82 17.43 -16.88
N ALA A 219 18.54 16.32 -16.67
CA ALA A 219 17.97 15.07 -16.16
C ALA A 219 17.40 15.27 -14.74
N ILE A 220 18.16 15.90 -13.84
CA ILE A 220 17.73 16.22 -12.48
C ILE A 220 16.47 17.09 -12.50
N ALA A 221 16.48 18.19 -13.27
CA ALA A 221 15.35 19.10 -13.37
C ALA A 221 14.10 18.41 -13.94
N PHE A 222 14.26 17.57 -14.97
CA PHE A 222 13.15 16.81 -15.54
C PHE A 222 12.57 15.82 -14.53
N SER A 223 13.42 15.07 -13.81
CA SER A 223 12.94 14.12 -12.80
C SER A 223 12.25 14.81 -11.62
N VAL A 224 12.74 15.96 -11.16
CA VAL A 224 12.06 16.79 -10.15
C VAL A 224 10.72 17.31 -10.68
N LEU A 225 10.65 17.74 -11.95
CA LEU A 225 9.38 18.15 -12.57
C LEU A 225 8.38 17.00 -12.59
N ILE A 226 8.78 15.80 -13.01
CA ILE A 226 7.91 14.63 -13.00
C ILE A 226 7.45 14.29 -11.58
N GLU A 227 8.35 14.30 -10.59
CA GLU A 227 8.00 14.00 -9.20
C GLU A 227 7.08 15.06 -8.60
N THR A 228 7.28 16.35 -8.92
CA THR A 228 6.35 17.41 -8.47
C THR A 228 4.97 17.23 -9.10
N LEU A 229 4.87 16.95 -10.40
CA LEU A 229 3.59 16.64 -11.05
C LEU A 229 2.92 15.41 -10.42
N ASN A 230 3.69 14.37 -10.09
CA ASN A 230 3.19 13.16 -9.42
C ASN A 230 2.67 13.49 -8.01
N GLN A 231 3.39 14.30 -7.24
CA GLN A 231 2.96 14.75 -5.92
C GLN A 231 1.72 15.66 -5.99
N LEU A 232 1.65 16.56 -6.97
CA LEU A 232 0.46 17.38 -7.20
C LEU A 232 -0.75 16.53 -7.59
N ALA A 233 -0.57 15.54 -8.48
CA ALA A 233 -1.61 14.62 -8.86
C ALA A 233 -2.15 13.84 -7.64
N ARG A 234 -1.26 13.26 -6.83
CA ARG A 234 -1.64 12.57 -5.58
C ARG A 234 -2.30 13.52 -4.58
N ARG A 235 -1.83 14.76 -4.46
CA ARG A 235 -2.44 15.77 -3.60
C ARG A 235 -3.83 16.16 -4.07
N ASN A 236 -4.06 16.27 -5.37
CA ASN A 236 -5.37 16.57 -5.95
C ASN A 236 -6.34 15.42 -5.72
N ILE A 237 -5.91 14.18 -5.92
CA ILE A 237 -6.70 12.98 -5.61
C ILE A 237 -7.05 12.96 -4.11
N ARG A 238 -6.06 13.20 -3.23
CA ARG A 238 -6.31 13.31 -1.77
C ARG A 238 -7.23 14.47 -1.41
N ARG A 239 -7.14 15.60 -2.10
CA ARG A 239 -8.03 16.76 -1.88
C ARG A 239 -9.45 16.50 -2.34
N GLN A 240 -9.63 15.77 -3.44
CA GLN A 240 -10.93 15.31 -3.91
C GLN A 240 -11.51 14.24 -2.97
N ALA A 241 -10.68 13.36 -2.42
CA ALA A 241 -11.08 12.45 -1.35
C ALA A 241 -11.41 13.20 -0.04
N ALA A 242 -10.75 14.32 0.24
CA ALA A 242 -10.96 15.13 1.44
C ALA A 242 -12.07 16.19 1.31
N SER A 243 -12.67 16.38 0.13
CA SER A 243 -13.91 17.14 0.01
C SER A 243 -15.07 16.28 0.55
N ARG A 244 -15.10 16.13 1.88
CA ARG A 244 -16.25 15.59 2.60
C ARG A 244 -17.49 16.43 2.25
N PRO A 245 -18.58 15.85 1.73
CA PRO A 245 -19.79 16.60 1.45
C PRO A 245 -20.29 17.29 2.73
N LEU A 246 -20.86 18.49 2.60
CA LEU A 246 -21.34 19.32 3.72
C LEU A 246 -22.19 18.54 4.74
N ARG A 247 -22.87 17.48 4.31
CA ARG A 247 -23.73 16.61 5.13
C ARG A 247 -22.97 15.77 6.16
N GLU A 248 -21.77 15.26 5.84
CA GLU A 248 -20.93 14.51 6.79
C GLU A 248 -20.42 15.42 7.91
N ARG A 249 -20.07 16.67 7.60
CA ARG A 249 -19.59 17.65 8.59
C ARG A 249 -20.70 18.06 9.56
N THR A 250 -21.94 18.15 9.08
CA THR A 250 -23.11 18.39 9.92
C THR A 250 -23.43 17.18 10.79
N ALA A 251 -23.32 15.97 10.24
CA ALA A 251 -23.51 14.73 10.99
C ALA A 251 -22.48 14.55 12.11
N GLU A 252 -21.20 14.79 11.82
CA GLU A 252 -20.10 14.74 12.80
C GLU A 252 -20.25 15.82 13.88
N GLY A 253 -20.72 17.02 13.51
CA GLY A 253 -21.06 18.08 14.46
C GLY A 253 -22.22 17.72 15.41
N VAL A 254 -23.24 17.04 14.89
CA VAL A 254 -24.38 16.54 15.68
C VAL A 254 -23.94 15.38 16.58
N MET A 255 -23.11 14.46 16.09
CA MET A 255 -22.57 13.34 16.90
C MET A 255 -21.65 13.82 18.02
N ARG A 256 -20.88 14.90 17.79
CA ARG A 256 -20.08 15.54 18.85
C ARG A 256 -20.95 16.19 19.93
N MET A 257 -22.12 16.73 19.58
CA MET A 257 -23.08 17.25 20.56
C MET A 257 -23.77 16.12 21.35
N LEU A 258 -23.87 14.92 20.78
CA LEU A 258 -24.41 13.71 21.43
C LEU A 258 -23.38 12.95 22.29
N GLY A 259 -22.15 13.46 22.42
CA GLY A 259 -21.16 12.96 23.38
C GLY A 259 -20.25 11.83 22.87
N MET A 260 -20.25 11.52 21.58
CA MET A 260 -19.31 10.55 20.99
C MET A 260 -18.01 11.27 20.59
N GLY A 261 -16.93 11.05 21.33
CA GLY A 261 -15.60 11.59 21.04
C GLY A 261 -14.88 10.82 19.92
N PRO A 262 -13.87 11.42 19.25
CA PRO A 262 -13.16 10.74 18.17
C PRO A 262 -12.40 9.50 18.71
N PRO A 263 -12.23 8.46 17.89
CA PRO A 263 -11.57 7.22 18.31
C PRO A 263 -10.11 7.50 18.70
N SER A 264 -9.64 6.78 19.72
CA SER A 264 -8.30 6.90 20.31
C SER A 264 -7.22 6.45 19.34
N GLU A 265 -6.06 7.13 19.32
CA GLU A 265 -4.88 6.88 18.47
C GLU A 265 -4.24 5.46 18.61
N GLY A 266 -4.85 4.55 19.37
CA GLY A 266 -4.37 3.19 19.61
C GLY A 266 -4.74 2.17 18.51
N ASP A 267 -5.86 2.36 17.82
CA ASP A 267 -6.40 1.34 16.90
C ASP A 267 -5.89 1.49 15.45
N GLU A 268 -5.36 2.65 15.08
CA GLU A 268 -4.75 2.86 13.75
C GLU A 268 -3.45 2.05 13.57
N ALA A 269 -2.75 1.70 14.66
CA ALA A 269 -1.48 1.00 14.59
C ALA A 269 -1.60 -0.50 14.23
N LEU A 270 -2.75 -1.12 14.53
CA LEU A 270 -3.00 -2.53 14.22
C LEU A 270 -3.52 -2.71 12.78
N ALA A 271 -4.35 -1.78 12.30
CA ALA A 271 -4.85 -1.78 10.93
C ALA A 271 -3.77 -1.40 9.89
N ALA A 272 -2.77 -0.59 10.28
CA ALA A 272 -1.68 -0.19 9.38
C ALA A 272 -0.64 -1.30 9.12
N ALA A 273 -0.60 -2.35 9.94
CA ALA A 273 0.41 -3.41 9.85
C ALA A 273 0.02 -4.55 8.88
N THR A 274 -1.26 -4.72 8.56
CA THR A 274 -1.77 -5.83 7.74
C THR A 274 -2.02 -5.47 6.27
N VAL A 275 -2.07 -4.19 5.91
CA VAL A 275 -2.30 -3.75 4.51
C VAL A 275 -0.99 -3.33 3.84
N GLY A 276 -0.05 -4.27 3.74
CA GLY A 276 1.13 -4.13 2.90
C GLY A 276 0.75 -4.36 1.43
N ALA A 277 0.95 -3.33 0.60
CA ALA A 277 0.60 -3.25 -0.84
C ALA A 277 -0.86 -2.87 -1.14
N ALA A 278 -1.20 -1.61 -0.86
CA ALA A 278 -2.33 -0.95 -1.50
C ALA A 278 -2.12 -0.87 -3.03
N LEU A 279 -2.75 -1.79 -3.75
CA LEU A 279 -3.18 -1.54 -5.13
C LEU A 279 -4.03 -0.26 -5.16
N PRO A 280 -4.06 0.49 -6.27
CA PRO A 280 -4.88 1.69 -6.37
C PRO A 280 -6.33 1.29 -6.11
N ALA A 281 -6.87 1.69 -4.95
CA ALA A 281 -8.27 1.56 -4.62
C ALA A 281 -9.05 2.38 -5.64
N GLN A 282 -9.45 1.69 -6.71
CA GLN A 282 -10.57 2.10 -7.52
C GLN A 282 -11.75 2.23 -6.57
N VAL A 283 -12.47 3.32 -6.81
CA VAL A 283 -13.75 3.69 -6.21
C VAL A 283 -14.63 2.44 -6.22
N PHE A 284 -14.77 1.80 -5.05
CA PHE A 284 -15.79 0.79 -4.87
C PHE A 284 -17.06 1.48 -4.40
N GLU A 285 -18.12 1.42 -5.21
CA GLU A 285 -19.48 1.79 -4.81
C GLU A 285 -19.91 0.90 -3.61
N ASP A 286 -20.96 1.29 -2.87
CA ASP A 286 -21.36 0.58 -1.64
C ASP A 286 -21.64 -0.93 -1.89
N GLU A 287 -22.13 -1.28 -3.08
CA GLU A 287 -22.37 -2.66 -3.55
C GLU A 287 -21.07 -3.46 -3.76
N GLU A 288 -20.00 -2.83 -4.23
CA GLU A 288 -18.72 -3.51 -4.46
C GLU A 288 -17.97 -3.74 -3.15
N ARG A 289 -18.14 -2.85 -2.17
CA ARG A 289 -17.62 -3.05 -0.83
C ARG A 289 -18.34 -4.19 -0.11
N TYR A 290 -19.65 -4.34 -0.33
CA TYR A 290 -20.42 -5.48 0.14
C TYR A 290 -19.88 -6.79 -0.44
N MET A 291 -19.70 -6.86 -1.76
CA MET A 291 -19.15 -8.05 -2.43
C MET A 291 -17.77 -8.45 -1.90
N VAL A 292 -16.87 -7.48 -1.71
CA VAL A 292 -15.53 -7.75 -1.19
C VAL A 292 -15.58 -8.27 0.25
N SER A 293 -16.41 -7.65 1.11
CA SER A 293 -16.61 -8.13 2.47
C SER A 293 -17.18 -9.55 2.49
N GLY A 294 -18.20 -9.83 1.68
CA GLY A 294 -18.81 -11.17 1.57
C GLY A 294 -17.81 -12.24 1.12
N VAL A 295 -16.92 -11.93 0.16
CA VAL A 295 -15.84 -12.87 -0.23
C VAL A 295 -14.85 -13.12 0.91
N LEU A 296 -14.50 -12.10 1.69
CA LEU A 296 -13.53 -12.22 2.78
C LEU A 296 -14.11 -12.98 3.97
N THR A 297 -15.40 -12.84 4.27
CA THR A 297 -16.07 -13.53 5.38
C THR A 297 -16.57 -14.93 5.00
N LEU A 298 -16.69 -15.26 3.71
CA LEU A 298 -17.19 -16.56 3.25
C LEU A 298 -16.44 -17.76 3.85
N ALA A 299 -15.16 -17.60 4.16
CA ALA A 299 -14.35 -18.66 4.74
C ALA A 299 -14.72 -18.99 6.19
N ASP A 300 -15.25 -18.01 6.92
CA ASP A 300 -15.60 -18.11 8.34
C ASP A 300 -17.08 -18.42 8.56
N ARG A 301 -17.94 -18.23 7.54
CA ARG A 301 -19.37 -18.55 7.59
C ARG A 301 -19.65 -20.05 7.71
N SER A 302 -20.67 -20.38 8.49
CA SER A 302 -21.26 -21.73 8.56
C SER A 302 -22.22 -22.02 7.40
N ILE A 303 -22.37 -23.30 7.02
CA ILE A 303 -23.35 -23.75 6.01
C ILE A 303 -24.78 -23.42 6.45
N HIS A 304 -25.05 -23.52 7.76
CA HIS A 304 -26.34 -23.21 8.36
C HIS A 304 -26.82 -21.78 8.09
N SER A 305 -25.89 -20.82 7.97
CA SER A 305 -26.22 -19.42 7.68
C SER A 305 -26.66 -19.16 6.23
N VAL A 306 -26.54 -20.13 5.34
CA VAL A 306 -26.78 -19.98 3.89
C VAL A 306 -27.71 -21.06 3.33
N MET A 307 -27.83 -22.21 3.97
CA MET A 307 -28.68 -23.30 3.46
C MET A 307 -30.17 -22.96 3.58
N THR A 308 -30.97 -23.48 2.65
CA THR A 308 -32.42 -23.57 2.84
C THR A 308 -32.70 -24.62 3.92
N PRO A 309 -33.29 -24.24 5.07
CA PRO A 309 -33.50 -25.14 6.19
C PRO A 309 -34.53 -26.22 5.85
N ARG A 310 -34.46 -27.36 6.54
CA ARG A 310 -35.32 -28.55 6.33
C ARG A 310 -36.82 -28.23 6.20
N THR A 311 -37.31 -27.25 6.96
CA THR A 311 -38.71 -26.85 7.00
C THR A 311 -39.20 -26.17 5.73
N GLU A 312 -38.29 -25.56 4.97
CA GLU A 312 -38.56 -24.80 3.74
C GLU A 312 -38.23 -25.61 2.48
N VAL A 313 -37.60 -26.78 2.63
CA VAL A 313 -37.31 -27.66 1.50
C VAL A 313 -38.60 -28.13 0.82
N SER A 314 -38.77 -27.74 -0.43
CA SER A 314 -39.80 -28.29 -1.32
C SER A 314 -39.37 -29.65 -1.88
N TRP A 315 -39.98 -30.74 -1.43
CA TRP A 315 -39.67 -32.12 -1.85
C TRP A 315 -40.91 -32.89 -2.31
N LEU A 316 -40.70 -33.97 -3.05
CA LEU A 316 -41.77 -34.83 -3.58
C LEU A 316 -41.72 -36.22 -2.95
N ASN A 317 -42.86 -36.70 -2.47
CA ASN A 317 -43.01 -38.06 -1.98
C ASN A 317 -43.50 -38.99 -3.10
N LEU A 318 -42.77 -40.07 -3.38
CA LEU A 318 -43.13 -41.08 -4.38
C LEU A 318 -44.43 -41.83 -4.06
N ASP A 319 -44.83 -41.87 -2.79
CA ASP A 319 -46.03 -42.57 -2.35
C ASP A 319 -47.31 -41.72 -2.52
N ASP A 320 -47.16 -40.42 -2.83
CA ASP A 320 -48.29 -39.53 -3.07
C ASP A 320 -48.96 -39.78 -4.42
N PRO A 321 -50.27 -39.47 -4.56
CA PRO A 321 -50.95 -39.53 -5.85
C PRO A 321 -50.29 -38.60 -6.87
N ALA A 322 -50.22 -39.04 -8.13
CA ALA A 322 -49.61 -38.28 -9.23
C ALA A 322 -50.19 -36.86 -9.39
N GLN A 323 -51.46 -36.65 -9.04
CA GLN A 323 -52.10 -35.33 -9.07
C GLN A 323 -51.50 -34.38 -8.03
N VAL A 324 -51.24 -34.87 -6.81
CA VAL A 324 -50.63 -34.09 -5.71
C VAL A 324 -49.18 -33.75 -6.07
N GLN A 325 -48.42 -34.73 -6.58
CA GLN A 325 -47.05 -34.51 -7.06
C GLN A 325 -47.00 -33.46 -8.17
N ARG A 326 -47.96 -33.50 -9.11
CA ARG A 326 -48.04 -32.53 -10.20
C ARG A 326 -48.38 -31.13 -9.70
N GLU A 327 -49.31 -31.02 -8.76
CA GLU A 327 -49.72 -29.74 -8.18
C GLU A 327 -48.57 -29.11 -7.38
N ALA A 328 -47.83 -29.91 -6.60
CA ALA A 328 -46.63 -29.47 -5.90
C ALA A 328 -45.55 -28.92 -6.85
N VAL A 329 -45.29 -29.57 -7.97
CA VAL A 329 -44.28 -29.10 -8.96
C VAL A 329 -44.75 -27.86 -9.71
N LEU A 330 -46.05 -27.75 -10.04
CA LEU A 330 -46.59 -26.60 -10.76
C LEU A 330 -46.79 -25.37 -9.86
N GLY A 331 -46.94 -25.58 -8.55
CA GLY A 331 -47.11 -24.52 -7.55
C GLY A 331 -45.81 -24.01 -6.94
N SER A 332 -44.65 -24.46 -7.43
CA SER A 332 -43.34 -24.05 -6.91
C SER A 332 -42.47 -23.48 -8.04
N PRO A 333 -41.67 -22.43 -7.78
CA PRO A 333 -40.79 -21.83 -8.77
C PRO A 333 -39.52 -22.67 -9.06
N HIS A 334 -39.28 -23.74 -8.32
CA HIS A 334 -38.00 -24.44 -8.34
C HIS A 334 -37.83 -25.37 -9.55
N SER A 335 -36.59 -25.42 -10.07
CA SER A 335 -36.24 -26.30 -11.21
C SER A 335 -35.90 -27.74 -10.80
N PHE A 336 -35.57 -27.97 -9.54
CA PHE A 336 -35.13 -29.25 -9.00
C PHE A 336 -35.87 -29.57 -7.71
N PHE A 337 -36.21 -30.84 -7.53
CA PHE A 337 -36.89 -31.33 -6.33
C PHE A 337 -36.18 -32.58 -5.81
N PRO A 338 -35.89 -32.65 -4.50
CA PRO A 338 -35.60 -33.91 -3.85
C PRO A 338 -36.81 -34.84 -3.96
N VAL A 339 -36.60 -36.04 -4.48
CA VAL A 339 -37.64 -37.08 -4.62
C VAL A 339 -37.35 -38.16 -3.59
N CYS A 340 -38.25 -38.31 -2.64
CA CYS A 340 -38.08 -39.14 -1.46
C CYS A 340 -39.21 -40.18 -1.35
N ARG A 341 -39.08 -41.14 -0.43
CA ARG A 341 -40.13 -42.12 -0.13
C ARG A 341 -40.58 -42.00 1.33
N GLY A 342 -41.83 -41.61 1.54
CA GLY A 342 -42.43 -41.44 2.86
C GLY A 342 -41.95 -40.21 3.64
N ARG A 343 -40.63 -40.02 3.78
CA ARG A 343 -40.01 -38.89 4.51
C ARG A 343 -38.82 -38.32 3.76
N LEU A 344 -38.47 -37.07 4.05
CA LEU A 344 -37.36 -36.35 3.43
C LEU A 344 -36.00 -37.04 3.61
N ASP A 345 -35.79 -37.78 4.71
CA ASP A 345 -34.52 -38.49 4.96
C ASP A 345 -34.30 -39.69 4.02
N ASP A 346 -35.36 -40.22 3.39
CA ASP A 346 -35.27 -41.35 2.46
C ASP A 346 -35.21 -40.86 1.01
N ILE A 347 -34.11 -40.20 0.67
CA ILE A 347 -33.89 -39.60 -0.65
C ILE A 347 -33.61 -40.70 -1.68
N VAL A 348 -34.47 -40.76 -2.70
CA VAL A 348 -34.30 -41.68 -3.83
C VAL A 348 -33.48 -41.02 -4.94
N GLY A 349 -33.59 -39.70 -5.11
CA GLY A 349 -32.74 -38.92 -6.01
C GLY A 349 -33.28 -37.52 -6.25
N ILE A 350 -32.61 -36.78 -7.14
CA ILE A 350 -33.00 -35.40 -7.50
C ILE A 350 -33.67 -35.40 -8.87
N GLY A 351 -34.90 -34.88 -8.94
CA GLY A 351 -35.68 -34.77 -10.17
C GLY A 351 -35.72 -33.33 -10.69
N ARG A 352 -35.71 -33.17 -12.02
CA ARG A 352 -35.97 -31.87 -12.66
C ARG A 352 -37.47 -31.68 -12.85
N ALA A 353 -37.99 -30.50 -12.51
CA ALA A 353 -39.41 -30.15 -12.64
C ALA A 353 -39.99 -30.55 -14.00
N LYS A 354 -39.32 -30.14 -15.09
CA LYS A 354 -39.73 -30.47 -16.47
C LYS A 354 -39.79 -31.97 -16.77
N ASP A 355 -38.88 -32.76 -16.21
CA ASP A 355 -38.83 -34.20 -16.45
C ASP A 355 -39.89 -34.91 -15.61
N ILE A 356 -40.12 -34.44 -14.38
CA ILE A 356 -41.16 -34.93 -13.48
C ILE A 356 -42.55 -34.67 -14.09
N VAL A 357 -42.82 -33.45 -14.56
CA VAL A 357 -44.10 -33.10 -15.20
C VAL A 357 -44.35 -33.95 -16.44
N ALA A 358 -43.31 -34.17 -17.27
CA ALA A 358 -43.42 -35.04 -18.44
C ALA A 358 -43.73 -36.50 -18.05
N ASP A 359 -43.02 -37.05 -17.06
CA ASP A 359 -43.22 -38.41 -16.58
C ASP A 359 -44.62 -38.60 -15.95
N LEU A 360 -45.11 -37.61 -15.20
CA LEU A 360 -46.46 -37.62 -14.64
C LEU A 360 -47.54 -37.55 -15.73
N ALA A 361 -47.33 -36.75 -16.78
CA ALA A 361 -48.26 -36.62 -17.90
C ALA A 361 -48.31 -37.87 -18.79
N GLU A 362 -47.16 -38.49 -19.08
CA GLU A 362 -47.07 -39.63 -20.01
C GLU A 362 -47.28 -41.00 -19.33
N HIS A 363 -46.86 -41.15 -18.08
CA HIS A 363 -46.80 -42.45 -17.40
C HIS A 363 -47.59 -42.49 -16.09
N GLY A 364 -48.14 -41.36 -15.63
CA GLY A 364 -48.87 -41.27 -14.38
C GLY A 364 -48.03 -41.52 -13.13
N ARG A 365 -46.69 -41.50 -13.24
CA ARG A 365 -45.76 -41.71 -12.12
C ARG A 365 -44.36 -41.18 -12.46
N ILE A 366 -43.62 -40.77 -11.43
CA ILE A 366 -42.20 -40.39 -11.54
C ILE A 366 -41.36 -41.65 -11.79
N ARG A 367 -40.50 -41.65 -12.82
CA ARG A 367 -39.59 -42.77 -13.06
C ARG A 367 -38.27 -42.56 -12.34
N VAL A 368 -38.00 -43.43 -11.36
CA VAL A 368 -36.75 -43.42 -10.58
C VAL A 368 -35.49 -43.46 -11.45
N ALA A 369 -35.51 -44.19 -12.57
CA ALA A 369 -34.37 -44.29 -13.49
C ALA A 369 -33.97 -42.96 -14.18
N ARG A 370 -34.82 -41.92 -14.10
CA ARG A 370 -34.52 -40.58 -14.62
C ARG A 370 -34.03 -39.61 -13.55
N LEU A 371 -34.09 -39.99 -12.28
CA LEU A 371 -33.58 -39.19 -11.17
C LEU A 371 -32.05 -39.19 -11.21
N ARG A 372 -31.47 -38.06 -10.79
CA ARG A 372 -30.03 -37.91 -10.62
C ARG A 372 -29.63 -38.36 -9.22
N GLU A 373 -28.42 -38.89 -9.08
CA GLU A 373 -27.86 -39.22 -7.77
C GLU A 373 -27.73 -37.95 -6.92
N PRO A 374 -28.19 -37.95 -5.65
CA PRO A 374 -28.12 -36.79 -4.79
C PRO A 374 -26.66 -36.53 -4.41
N VAL A 375 -26.27 -35.25 -4.46
CA VAL A 375 -25.00 -34.80 -3.88
C VAL A 375 -25.28 -34.54 -2.41
N ILE A 376 -24.62 -35.26 -1.52
CA ILE A 376 -24.81 -35.15 -0.07
C ILE A 376 -23.52 -34.64 0.56
N VAL A 377 -23.66 -33.65 1.43
CA VAL A 377 -22.57 -33.03 2.19
C VAL A 377 -22.90 -33.04 3.67
N HIS A 378 -21.86 -33.08 4.51
CA HIS A 378 -22.01 -32.95 5.95
C HIS A 378 -22.03 -31.47 6.33
N GLU A 379 -22.80 -31.07 7.35
CA GLU A 379 -22.88 -29.68 7.83
C GLU A 379 -21.51 -29.06 8.20
N SER A 380 -20.56 -29.90 8.61
CA SER A 380 -19.23 -29.48 9.07
C SER A 380 -18.23 -29.16 7.94
N ILE A 381 -18.60 -29.26 6.65
CA ILE A 381 -17.67 -28.94 5.58
C ILE A 381 -17.50 -27.43 5.45
N SER A 382 -16.32 -26.96 5.05
CA SER A 382 -16.12 -25.52 4.83
C SER A 382 -16.89 -25.04 3.60
N MET A 383 -17.33 -23.79 3.63
CA MET A 383 -18.00 -23.11 2.50
C MET A 383 -17.20 -23.19 1.18
N LEU A 384 -15.86 -23.14 1.27
CA LEU A 384 -14.99 -23.29 0.10
C LEU A 384 -15.06 -24.70 -0.52
N ASN A 385 -15.09 -25.73 0.32
CA ASN A 385 -15.22 -27.12 -0.14
C ASN A 385 -16.63 -27.42 -0.65
N LEU A 386 -17.66 -26.80 -0.05
CA LEU A 386 -19.03 -26.85 -0.55
C LEU A 386 -19.12 -26.23 -1.95
N MET A 387 -18.52 -25.06 -2.17
CA MET A 387 -18.44 -24.43 -3.49
C MET A 387 -17.74 -25.32 -4.52
N GLU A 388 -16.65 -26.00 -4.17
CA GLU A 388 -16.01 -26.98 -5.07
C GLU A 388 -16.94 -28.15 -5.41
N THR A 389 -17.69 -28.63 -4.43
CA THR A 389 -18.66 -29.73 -4.59
C THR A 389 -19.77 -29.31 -5.54
N LEU A 390 -20.36 -28.13 -5.35
CA LEU A 390 -21.39 -27.56 -6.21
C LEU A 390 -20.89 -27.29 -7.64
N LYS A 391 -19.65 -26.81 -7.81
CA LYS A 391 -19.01 -26.64 -9.13
C LYS A 391 -18.91 -27.96 -9.90
N ARG A 392 -18.65 -29.07 -9.20
CA ARG A 392 -18.58 -30.41 -9.80
C ARG A 392 -19.97 -31.01 -10.05
N ALA A 393 -20.98 -30.59 -9.29
CA ALA A 393 -22.36 -31.06 -9.38
C ALA A 393 -23.13 -30.58 -10.65
N ARG A 394 -22.51 -29.74 -11.50
CA ARG A 394 -23.07 -29.27 -12.80
C ARG A 394 -24.49 -28.69 -12.69
N GLY A 395 -24.71 -27.80 -11.71
CA GLY A 395 -25.98 -27.10 -11.51
C GLY A 395 -27.05 -27.94 -10.80
N GLN A 396 -26.65 -28.95 -10.05
CA GLN A 396 -27.50 -29.67 -9.11
C GLN A 396 -27.31 -29.11 -7.68
N LEU A 397 -28.38 -29.11 -6.89
CA LEU A 397 -28.34 -28.79 -5.46
C LEU A 397 -27.60 -29.88 -4.65
N ALA A 398 -27.05 -29.48 -3.49
CA ALA A 398 -26.46 -30.38 -2.51
C ALA A 398 -27.38 -30.50 -1.29
N MET A 399 -27.59 -31.71 -0.79
CA MET A 399 -28.33 -31.97 0.43
C MET A 399 -27.37 -31.93 1.63
N VAL A 400 -27.75 -31.22 2.68
CA VAL A 400 -26.96 -31.10 3.91
C VAL A 400 -27.44 -32.12 4.94
N THR A 401 -26.50 -32.81 5.58
CA THR A 401 -26.77 -33.86 6.57
C THR A 401 -25.98 -33.65 7.86
N ASP A 402 -26.57 -34.11 8.97
CA ASP A 402 -25.92 -34.27 10.27
C ASP A 402 -25.06 -35.55 10.34
N GLU A 403 -24.44 -35.80 11.49
CA GLU A 403 -23.63 -37.00 11.72
C GLU A 403 -24.42 -38.31 11.75
N PHE A 404 -25.75 -38.24 11.86
CA PHE A 404 -26.66 -39.38 11.91
C PHE A 404 -27.32 -39.67 10.54
N GLY A 405 -27.05 -38.84 9.53
CA GLY A 405 -27.61 -38.93 8.19
C GLY A 405 -29.02 -38.37 8.05
N ALA A 406 -29.50 -37.57 9.02
CA ALA A 406 -30.73 -36.81 8.89
C ALA A 406 -30.49 -35.56 8.02
N ILE A 407 -31.49 -35.18 7.22
CA ILE A 407 -31.37 -34.03 6.32
C ILE A 407 -31.66 -32.74 7.10
N GLU A 408 -30.70 -31.83 7.12
CA GLU A 408 -30.85 -30.52 7.79
C GLU A 408 -31.32 -29.43 6.83
N GLY A 409 -31.07 -29.60 5.53
CA GLY A 409 -31.42 -28.62 4.52
C GLY A 409 -30.86 -28.97 3.14
N LEU A 410 -30.88 -27.99 2.25
CA LEU A 410 -30.20 -28.04 0.96
C LEU A 410 -29.47 -26.74 0.67
N VAL A 411 -28.47 -26.80 -0.19
CA VAL A 411 -27.71 -25.64 -0.66
C VAL A 411 -27.61 -25.67 -2.17
N THR A 412 -27.78 -24.52 -2.79
CA THR A 412 -27.62 -24.29 -4.23
C THR A 412 -26.43 -23.36 -4.50
N PRO A 413 -25.93 -23.31 -5.76
CA PRO A 413 -24.94 -22.30 -6.14
C PRO A 413 -25.45 -20.86 -6.01
N MET A 414 -26.77 -20.64 -5.99
CA MET A 414 -27.37 -19.31 -5.86
C MET A 414 -27.19 -18.78 -4.43
N ASP A 415 -27.46 -19.61 -3.43
CA ASP A 415 -27.31 -19.27 -2.01
C ASP A 415 -25.85 -18.87 -1.70
N MET A 416 -24.89 -19.59 -2.29
CA MET A 416 -23.46 -19.24 -2.21
C MET A 416 -23.13 -17.88 -2.84
N PHE A 417 -23.88 -17.49 -3.88
CA PHE A 417 -23.71 -16.20 -4.55
C PHE A 417 -24.36 -15.08 -3.74
N GLU A 418 -25.52 -15.32 -3.13
CA GLU A 418 -26.21 -14.39 -2.23
C GLU A 418 -25.37 -14.05 -1.01
N ALA A 419 -24.72 -15.05 -0.42
CA ALA A 419 -23.77 -14.87 0.68
C ALA A 419 -22.61 -13.90 0.34
N ILE A 420 -22.31 -13.69 -0.94
CA ILE A 420 -21.29 -12.77 -1.43
C ILE A 420 -21.91 -11.44 -1.89
N ALA A 421 -22.93 -11.50 -2.74
CA ALA A 421 -23.40 -10.37 -3.53
C ALA A 421 -24.66 -9.69 -2.97
N GLY A 422 -25.26 -10.25 -1.93
CA GLY A 422 -26.50 -9.78 -1.32
C GLY A 422 -27.69 -10.60 -1.78
N GLU A 423 -28.85 -10.41 -1.15
CA GLU A 423 -30.06 -11.18 -1.42
C GLU A 423 -30.57 -10.99 -2.85
N PHE A 424 -30.94 -12.10 -3.48
CA PHE A 424 -31.65 -12.16 -4.74
C PHE A 424 -33.01 -12.84 -4.48
N PRO A 425 -34.03 -12.10 -4.03
CA PRO A 425 -35.29 -12.70 -3.62
C PRO A 425 -35.92 -13.49 -4.78
N ASP A 426 -36.44 -14.68 -4.48
CA ASP A 426 -37.23 -15.47 -5.41
C ASP A 426 -38.52 -14.72 -5.82
N GLU A 427 -39.16 -15.10 -6.93
CA GLU A 427 -40.38 -14.42 -7.44
C GLU A 427 -41.53 -14.34 -6.40
N ASP A 428 -41.52 -15.23 -5.41
CA ASP A 428 -42.55 -15.35 -4.36
C ASP A 428 -42.11 -14.78 -2.99
N GLU A 429 -40.89 -14.24 -2.87
CA GLU A 429 -40.31 -13.75 -1.62
C GLU A 429 -40.32 -12.21 -1.52
N LEU A 430 -40.56 -11.71 -0.30
CA LEU A 430 -40.35 -10.31 0.05
C LEU A 430 -38.89 -10.17 0.51
N PRO A 431 -38.24 -9.01 0.30
CA PRO A 431 -36.88 -8.80 0.79
C PRO A 431 -36.83 -8.95 2.31
N ASP A 432 -35.81 -9.61 2.83
CA ASP A 432 -35.70 -9.92 4.26
C ASP A 432 -35.54 -8.66 5.09
N ILE A 433 -35.06 -7.57 4.49
CA ILE A 433 -34.87 -6.28 5.13
C ILE A 433 -35.58 -5.17 4.34
N GLU A 434 -36.65 -4.61 4.92
CA GLU A 434 -37.43 -3.54 4.32
C GLU A 434 -37.44 -2.27 5.21
N GLU A 435 -37.02 -1.12 4.65
CA GLU A 435 -37.13 0.16 5.33
C GLU A 435 -38.58 0.69 5.26
N LEU A 436 -39.31 0.60 6.38
CA LEU A 436 -40.68 1.09 6.52
C LEU A 436 -40.75 2.62 6.74
N GLY A 437 -39.62 3.27 7.04
CA GLY A 437 -39.50 4.70 7.26
C GLY A 437 -38.25 5.05 8.09
N PRO A 438 -38.05 6.33 8.46
CA PRO A 438 -36.82 6.78 9.13
C PRO A 438 -36.57 6.01 10.43
N GLY A 439 -35.53 5.17 10.44
CA GLY A 439 -35.15 4.34 11.60
C GLY A 439 -36.17 3.23 11.95
N ARG A 440 -37.07 2.84 11.03
CA ARG A 440 -38.04 1.76 11.23
C ARG A 440 -37.96 0.73 10.12
N TRP A 441 -37.62 -0.49 10.50
CA TRP A 441 -37.25 -1.57 9.59
C TRP A 441 -38.14 -2.77 9.88
N ARG A 442 -38.54 -3.48 8.84
CA ARG A 442 -39.09 -4.83 8.92
C ARG A 442 -37.96 -5.77 8.54
N VAL A 443 -37.66 -6.71 9.42
CA VAL A 443 -36.57 -7.67 9.24
C VAL A 443 -37.17 -9.06 9.42
N ASP A 444 -36.89 -9.97 8.50
CA ASP A 444 -37.26 -11.37 8.64
C ASP A 444 -36.46 -12.03 9.77
N GLY A 445 -37.06 -13.01 10.46
CA GLY A 445 -36.41 -13.71 11.56
C GLY A 445 -35.22 -14.57 11.13
N GLY A 446 -35.13 -14.93 9.86
CA GLY A 446 -34.03 -15.67 9.24
C GLY A 446 -32.97 -14.79 8.57
N ALA A 447 -33.13 -13.47 8.56
CA ALA A 447 -32.24 -12.55 7.85
C ALA A 447 -30.78 -12.66 8.33
N ASP A 448 -29.83 -12.62 7.39
CA ASP A 448 -28.40 -12.65 7.69
C ASP A 448 -28.02 -11.44 8.56
N LEU A 449 -27.54 -11.69 9.78
CA LEU A 449 -27.18 -10.63 10.72
C LEU A 449 -26.06 -9.73 10.21
N LEU A 450 -25.13 -10.28 9.42
CA LEU A 450 -24.05 -9.48 8.82
C LEU A 450 -24.64 -8.52 7.77
N HIS A 451 -25.60 -8.99 6.98
CA HIS A 451 -26.36 -8.15 6.06
C HIS A 451 -27.13 -7.07 6.83
N LEU A 452 -27.80 -7.44 7.93
CA LEU A 452 -28.53 -6.51 8.77
C LEU A 452 -27.62 -5.43 9.38
N GLU A 453 -26.42 -5.77 9.86
CA GLU A 453 -25.42 -4.81 10.34
C GLU A 453 -25.01 -3.80 9.27
N LEU A 454 -24.74 -4.29 8.05
CA LEU A 454 -24.34 -3.48 6.91
C LEU A 454 -25.45 -2.51 6.51
N VAL A 455 -26.69 -2.98 6.43
CA VAL A 455 -27.83 -2.17 6.02
C VAL A 455 -28.10 -1.16 7.16
N LEU A 456 -28.18 -1.58 8.43
CA LEU A 456 -28.41 -0.69 9.59
C LEU A 456 -27.24 0.28 9.87
N LYS A 457 -26.05 0.00 9.31
CA LYS A 457 -24.78 0.69 9.60
C LYS A 457 -24.43 0.65 11.10
N THR A 458 -24.71 -0.48 11.72
CA THR A 458 -24.42 -0.80 13.12
C THR A 458 -23.45 -1.98 13.18
N GLY A 459 -22.75 -2.16 14.30
CA GLY A 459 -21.94 -3.36 14.53
C GLY A 459 -22.24 -3.94 15.92
N GLY A 460 -21.90 -5.21 16.12
CA GLY A 460 -22.09 -5.93 17.38
C GLY A 460 -23.42 -6.68 17.50
N LEU A 461 -24.09 -6.97 16.38
CA LEU A 461 -25.20 -7.93 16.31
C LEU A 461 -24.69 -9.39 16.20
N VAL A 462 -23.42 -9.57 15.80
CA VAL A 462 -22.75 -10.88 15.68
C VAL A 462 -21.55 -10.91 16.64
N ASP A 463 -21.46 -11.93 17.51
CA ASP A 463 -20.28 -12.15 18.37
C ASP A 463 -19.16 -12.91 17.61
N GLU A 464 -17.97 -13.07 18.22
CA GLU A 464 -16.82 -13.77 17.60
C GLU A 464 -17.09 -15.26 17.26
N ASN A 465 -18.19 -15.83 17.73
CA ASN A 465 -18.63 -17.21 17.50
C ASN A 465 -19.90 -17.30 16.63
N GLU A 466 -20.33 -16.20 15.99
CA GLU A 466 -21.60 -16.11 15.25
C GLU A 466 -22.87 -16.32 16.11
N ASP A 467 -22.77 -16.19 17.45
CA ASP A 467 -23.91 -16.34 18.37
C ASP A 467 -24.68 -15.01 18.56
N TYR A 468 -26.00 -15.11 18.78
CA TYR A 468 -26.89 -13.98 19.05
C TYR A 468 -26.67 -13.40 20.47
N THR A 469 -26.44 -12.09 20.61
CA THR A 469 -26.46 -11.38 21.92
C THR A 469 -27.80 -10.78 22.30
#